data_AF-A0A1G1MID3-F1
#
_entry.id   AF-A0A1G1MID3-F1
#
_cell.length_a   1.000
_cell.length_b   1.000
_cell.length_c   1.000
_cell.angle_alpha   90.00
_cell.angle_beta   90.00
_cell.angle_gamma   90.00
#
_symmetry.space_group_name_H-M   'P 1'
#
loop_
_entity.id
_entity.type
_entity.pdbx_description
1 polymer ?
#
loop_
_entity_poly.entity_id
_entity_poly.type
_entity_poly.pdbx_seq_one_letter_code
_entity_poly.pdbx_strand_id
1 'polypeptide(L)'
;MSTEGIILFGDSVLFGTGATTRDNGCGRILRSLTKIPILIKARNNDSTKEGLARLESDVFKSDHYSHIILLFGNNDCRLVETNKALVELEDYKNNLCKMVHYIKNLSK
;
A
#
# COMPACT_ATOMS: atom_id res chain seq x y z
N MET A 1 -4.98 7.03 21.44
CA MET A 1 -5.83 7.38 20.28
C MET A 1 -6.60 6.15 19.88
N SER A 2 -7.92 6.24 19.72
CA SER A 2 -8.72 5.16 19.15
C SER A 2 -8.45 5.05 17.65
N THR A 3 -8.42 3.83 17.11
CA THR A 3 -8.28 3.60 15.68
C THR A 3 -9.58 3.93 14.96
N GLU A 4 -9.66 5.12 14.36
CA GLU A 4 -10.84 5.61 13.62
C GLU A 4 -11.01 4.96 12.24
N GLY A 5 -9.93 4.44 11.64
CA GLY A 5 -9.94 3.83 10.32
C GLY A 5 -8.53 3.44 9.89
N ILE A 6 -8.43 2.40 9.04
CA ILE A 6 -7.17 1.91 8.48
C ILE A 6 -7.22 1.98 6.95
N ILE A 7 -6.19 2.57 6.33
CA ILE A 7 -5.97 2.50 4.88
C ILE A 7 -4.96 1.39 4.59
N LEU A 8 -5.31 0.46 3.70
CA LEU A 8 -4.39 -0.53 3.16
C LEU A 8 -3.88 -0.03 1.80
N PHE A 9 -2.67 0.51 1.77
CA PHE A 9 -2.08 1.15 0.59
C PHE A 9 -0.96 0.29 0.03
N GLY A 10 -1.12 -0.20 -1.19
CA GLY A 10 -0.20 -1.19 -1.74
C GLY A 10 -0.55 -1.72 -3.11
N ASP A 11 -0.09 -2.93 -3.40
CA ASP A 11 -0.32 -3.62 -4.66
C ASP A 11 -1.39 -4.72 -4.58
N SER A 12 -1.51 -5.51 -5.65
CA SER A 12 -2.44 -6.65 -5.81
C SER A 12 -2.49 -7.66 -4.65
N VAL A 13 -1.43 -7.76 -3.83
CA VAL A 13 -1.40 -8.67 -2.67
C VAL A 13 -2.45 -8.27 -1.63
N LEU A 14 -2.66 -6.97 -1.41
CA LEU A 14 -3.69 -6.48 -0.49
C LEU A 14 -5.13 -6.79 -0.96
N PHE A 15 -5.33 -7.02 -2.26
CA PHE A 15 -6.61 -7.49 -2.82
C PHE A 15 -6.79 -9.02 -2.74
N GLY A 16 -5.75 -9.75 -2.30
CA GLY A 16 -5.79 -11.20 -2.17
C GLY A 16 -5.14 -11.97 -3.33
N THR A 17 -4.31 -11.31 -4.14
CA THR A 17 -3.45 -12.06 -5.08
C THR A 17 -2.49 -12.93 -4.29
N GLY A 18 -2.42 -14.22 -4.64
CA GLY A 18 -1.65 -15.23 -3.89
C GLY A 18 -2.40 -15.91 -2.75
N ALA A 19 -3.61 -15.44 -2.39
CA ALA A 19 -4.48 -16.17 -1.47
C ALA A 19 -5.20 -17.31 -2.21
N THR A 20 -5.45 -18.42 -1.52
CA THR A 20 -6.17 -19.60 -2.06
C THR A 20 -7.53 -19.22 -2.65
N THR A 21 -8.20 -18.25 -2.04
CA THR A 21 -9.42 -17.61 -2.56
C THR A 21 -9.32 -16.11 -2.33
N ARG A 22 -9.99 -15.31 -3.18
CA ARG A 22 -10.04 -13.84 -2.99
C ARG A 22 -10.66 -13.41 -1.67
N ASP A 23 -11.53 -14.24 -1.09
CA ASP A 23 -12.12 -13.97 0.23
C ASP A 23 -11.12 -14.13 1.37
N ASN A 24 -10.05 -14.90 1.15
CA ASN A 24 -8.93 -15.07 2.07
C ASN A 24 -7.80 -14.04 1.85
N GLY A 25 -8.03 -12.97 1.09
CA GLY A 25 -7.09 -11.87 0.99
C GLY A 25 -6.98 -11.11 2.31
N CYS A 26 -5.76 -10.74 2.72
CA CYS A 26 -5.51 -10.14 4.05
C CYS A 26 -6.36 -8.89 4.31
N GLY A 27 -6.60 -8.04 3.29
CA GLY A 27 -7.44 -6.86 3.45
C GLY A 27 -8.92 -7.17 3.70
N ARG A 28 -9.43 -8.26 3.12
CA ARG A 28 -10.80 -8.73 3.33
C ARG A 28 -10.96 -9.43 4.67
N ILE A 29 -9.99 -10.26 5.05
CA ILE A 29 -9.91 -10.87 6.38
C ILE A 29 -9.92 -9.77 7.44
N LEU A 30 -9.03 -8.77 7.33
CA LEU A 30 -8.97 -7.66 8.28
C LEU A 30 -10.32 -6.94 8.38
N ARG A 31 -10.95 -6.61 7.25
CA ARG A 31 -12.28 -5.97 7.23
C ARG A 31 -13.36 -6.84 7.90
N SER A 32 -13.29 -8.16 7.79
CA SER A 32 -14.26 -9.08 8.42
C SER A 32 -14.07 -9.24 9.92
N LEU A 33 -12.84 -9.09 10.42
CA LEU A 33 -12.47 -9.32 11.81
C LEU A 33 -12.62 -8.06 12.69
N THR A 34 -12.78 -6.89 12.07
CA THR A 34 -12.84 -5.61 12.79
C THR A 34 -14.08 -4.81 12.45
N LYS A 35 -14.58 -4.05 13.43
CA LYS A 35 -15.62 -3.04 13.23
C LYS A 35 -15.07 -1.70 12.75
N ILE A 36 -13.75 -1.58 12.67
CA ILE A 36 -13.05 -0.37 12.23
C ILE A 36 -13.17 -0.25 10.70
N PRO A 37 -13.45 0.95 10.15
CA PRO A 37 -13.43 1.19 8.71
C PRO A 37 -12.08 0.80 8.07
N ILE A 38 -12.12 -0.09 7.08
CA ILE A 38 -10.94 -0.48 6.29
C ILE A 38 -11.11 0.01 4.86
N LEU A 39 -10.21 0.89 4.40
CA LEU A 39 -10.17 1.37 3.02
C LEU A 39 -9.01 0.71 2.27
N ILE A 40 -9.34 -0.09 1.25
CA ILE A 40 -8.33 -0.77 0.44
C ILE A 40 -7.98 0.12 -0.75
N LYS A 41 -6.77 0.70 -0.73
CA LYS A 41 -6.17 1.50 -1.79
C LYS A 41 -5.02 0.74 -2.44
N ALA A 42 -5.34 -0.45 -2.91
CA ALA A 42 -4.43 -1.29 -3.66
C ALA A 42 -4.65 -1.14 -5.17
N ARG A 43 -3.65 -1.44 -6.00
CA ARG A 43 -3.82 -1.56 -7.47
C ARG A 43 -2.92 -2.66 -8.03
N ASN A 44 -3.37 -3.30 -9.10
CA ASN A 44 -2.60 -4.37 -9.73
C ASN A 44 -1.35 -3.82 -10.41
N ASN A 45 -0.23 -4.54 -10.26
CA ASN A 45 1.07 -4.21 -10.84
C ASN A 45 1.73 -2.91 -10.33
N ASP A 46 1.16 -2.22 -9.33
CA ASP A 46 1.79 -1.04 -8.75
C ASP A 46 3.14 -1.41 -8.09
N SER A 47 4.18 -0.66 -8.42
CA SER A 47 5.42 -0.62 -7.66
C SER A 47 5.42 0.55 -6.67
N THR A 48 6.50 0.73 -5.93
CA THR A 48 6.67 1.94 -5.10
C THR A 48 6.66 3.23 -5.91
N LYS A 49 7.00 3.19 -7.21
CA LYS A 49 6.93 4.36 -8.10
C LYS A 49 5.49 4.84 -8.29
N GLU A 50 4.59 3.94 -8.68
CA GLU A 50 3.17 4.25 -8.86
C GLU A 50 2.51 4.58 -7.52
N GLY A 51 2.88 3.84 -6.46
CA GLY A 51 2.45 4.13 -5.09
C GLY A 51 2.79 5.58 -4.68
N LEU A 52 4.03 6.03 -4.92
CA LEU A 52 4.43 7.39 -4.54
C LEU A 52 3.62 8.43 -5.31
N ALA A 53 3.42 8.23 -6.61
CA ALA A 53 2.70 9.16 -7.48
C ALA A 53 1.23 9.35 -7.07
N ARG A 54 0.59 8.34 -6.47
CA ARG A 54 -0.83 8.41 -6.07
C ARG A 54 -1.06 8.67 -4.58
N LEU A 55 0.00 8.75 -3.79
CA LEU A 55 -0.06 8.86 -2.33
C LEU A 55 -1.00 9.99 -1.87
N GLU A 56 -0.92 11.17 -2.49
CA GLU A 56 -1.79 12.29 -2.14
C GLU A 56 -3.28 11.97 -2.35
N SER A 57 -3.62 11.49 -3.54
CA SER A 57 -5.02 11.22 -3.92
C SER A 57 -5.64 10.04 -3.15
N ASP A 58 -4.86 9.03 -2.82
CA ASP A 58 -5.36 7.80 -2.21
C ASP A 58 -5.25 7.79 -0.69
N VAL A 59 -4.29 8.52 -0.11
CA VAL A 59 -4.05 8.53 1.34
C VAL A 59 -4.39 9.89 1.96
N PHE A 60 -3.90 11.00 1.40
CA PHE A 60 -4.00 12.30 2.09
C PHE A 60 -5.40 12.92 2.02
N LYS A 61 -6.11 12.70 0.91
CA LYS A 61 -7.51 13.13 0.74
C LYS A 61 -8.53 12.21 1.42
N SER A 62 -8.08 11.18 2.13
CA SER A 62 -8.96 10.26 2.85
C SER A 62 -9.16 10.75 4.29
N ASP A 63 -10.28 11.45 4.50
CA ASP A 63 -10.73 11.89 5.83
C ASP A 63 -11.13 10.68 6.70
N HIS A 64 -10.98 10.80 8.02
CA HIS A 64 -11.39 9.80 9.03
C HIS A 64 -10.56 8.48 9.12
N TYR A 65 -9.34 8.46 8.60
CA TYR A 65 -8.41 7.34 8.79
C TYR A 65 -7.20 7.76 9.63
N SER A 66 -6.91 6.99 10.67
CA SER A 66 -5.82 7.26 11.63
C SER A 66 -4.59 6.38 11.41
N HIS A 67 -4.72 5.28 10.69
CA HIS A 67 -3.65 4.31 10.47
C HIS A 67 -3.52 3.96 8.98
N ILE A 68 -2.29 3.72 8.55
CA ILE A 68 -1.98 3.32 7.17
C ILE A 68 -1.06 2.09 7.23
N ILE A 69 -1.41 1.05 6.48
CA ILE A 69 -0.56 -0.11 6.22
C ILE A 69 -0.01 0.04 4.80
N LEU A 70 1.31 0.10 4.68
CA LEU A 70 2.03 0.17 3.40
C LEU A 70 2.51 -1.22 3.00
N LEU A 71 2.17 -1.68 1.79
CA LEU A 71 2.66 -2.95 1.24
C LEU A 71 2.98 -2.83 -0.25
N PHE A 72 4.27 -2.67 -0.56
CA PHE A 72 4.83 -2.66 -1.92
C PHE A 72 6.12 -3.49 -1.95
N GLY A 73 6.69 -3.68 -3.13
CA GLY A 73 7.97 -4.35 -3.32
C GLY A 73 7.91 -5.54 -4.28
N ASN A 74 6.75 -6.21 -4.40
CA ASN A 74 6.63 -7.39 -5.26
C ASN A 74 6.77 -7.04 -6.74
N ASN A 75 6.18 -5.93 -7.18
CA ASN A 75 6.33 -5.47 -8.57
C ASN A 75 7.66 -4.76 -8.78
N ASP A 76 8.20 -4.09 -7.77
CA ASP A 76 9.51 -3.43 -7.82
C ASP A 76 10.62 -4.40 -8.18
N CYS A 77 10.67 -5.57 -7.53
CA CYS A 77 11.71 -6.58 -7.75
C CYS A 77 11.46 -7.48 -8.97
N ARG A 78 10.33 -7.32 -9.68
CA ARG A 78 10.04 -8.08 -10.90
C ARG A 78 11.09 -7.75 -11.96
N LEU A 79 11.75 -8.79 -12.49
CA LEU A 79 12.74 -8.60 -13.54
C LEU A 79 12.08 -8.19 -14.86
N VAL A 80 12.57 -7.11 -15.45
CA VAL A 80 12.17 -6.65 -16.80
C VAL A 80 13.21 -7.03 -17.85
N GLU A 81 14.47 -7.18 -17.44
CA GLU A 81 15.59 -7.68 -18.23
C GLU A 81 16.49 -8.54 -17.31
N THR A 82 17.51 -9.20 -17.88
CA THR A 82 18.47 -10.00 -17.11
C THR A 82 19.12 -9.14 -16.00
N ASN A 83 18.91 -9.53 -14.75
CA ASN A 83 19.42 -8.84 -13.55
C ASN A 83 18.96 -7.38 -13.40
N LYS A 84 17.85 -6.99 -14.05
CA LYS A 84 17.30 -5.64 -13.96
C LYS A 84 15.88 -5.69 -13.41
N ALA A 85 15.72 -5.15 -12.22
CA ALA A 85 14.42 -5.00 -11.57
C ALA A 85 13.60 -3.90 -12.24
N LEU A 86 12.27 -3.95 -12.11
CA LEU A 86 11.37 -2.91 -12.62
C LEU A 86 11.66 -1.55 -11.96
N VAL A 87 12.02 -1.58 -10.67
CA VAL A 87 12.47 -0.41 -9.91
C VAL A 87 13.82 -0.74 -9.30
N GLU A 88 14.80 0.14 -9.53
CA GLU A 88 16.13 -0.01 -8.96
C GLU A 88 16.08 0.02 -7.43
N LEU A 89 16.97 -0.72 -6.77
CA LEU A 89 16.95 -0.89 -5.31
C LEU A 89 16.98 0.46 -4.56
N GLU A 90 17.74 1.42 -5.09
CA GLU A 90 17.86 2.73 -4.46
C GLU A 90 16.59 3.57 -4.64
N ASP A 91 15.94 3.50 -5.80
CA ASP A 91 14.65 4.15 -6.03
C ASP A 91 13.55 3.53 -5.16
N TYR A 92 13.53 2.21 -5.03
CA TYR A 92 12.61 1.50 -4.12
C TYR A 92 12.73 2.03 -2.68
N LYS A 93 13.96 2.12 -2.14
CA LYS A 93 14.22 2.68 -0.81
C LYS A 93 13.78 4.14 -0.71
N ASN A 94 14.18 4.95 -1.68
CA ASN A 94 13.86 6.38 -1.70
C ASN A 94 12.35 6.63 -1.77
N ASN A 95 11.63 5.85 -2.57
CA ASN A 95 10.18 5.96 -2.68
C ASN A 95 9.50 5.61 -1.35
N LEU A 96 9.89 4.51 -0.69
CA LEU A 96 9.35 4.14 0.62
C LEU A 96 9.67 5.18 1.69
N CYS A 97 10.91 5.66 1.75
CA CYS A 97 11.31 6.72 2.68
C CYS A 97 10.49 7.99 2.47
N LYS A 98 10.26 8.41 1.23
CA LYS A 98 9.40 9.56 0.89
C LYS A 98 7.96 9.33 1.33
N MET A 99 7.37 8.17 1.03
CA MET A 99 6.00 7.85 1.47
C MET A 99 5.86 7.95 3.00
N VAL A 100 6.77 7.30 3.73
CA VAL A 100 6.76 7.33 5.21
C VAL A 100 6.98 8.75 5.73
N HIS A 101 7.90 9.50 5.14
CA HIS A 101 8.14 10.89 5.50
C HIS A 101 6.88 11.74 5.31
N TYR A 102 6.22 11.67 4.15
CA TYR A 102 5.01 12.45 3.91
C TYR A 102 3.85 12.02 4.80
N ILE A 103 3.69 10.72 5.07
CA ILE A 103 2.65 10.22 6.00
C ILE A 103 2.89 10.72 7.43
N LYS A 104 4.14 10.70 7.91
CA LYS A 104 4.48 11.14 9.27
C LYS A 104 4.34 12.65 9.47
N ASN A 105 4.60 13.43 8.41
CA ASN A 105 4.48 14.88 8.42
C ASN A 105 3.12 15.36 7.90
N LEU A 106 2.15 14.46 7.79
CA LEU A 106 0.79 14.81 7.45
C LEU A 106 0.16 15.54 8.64
N SER A 107 0.11 16.87 8.57
CA SER A 107 -0.68 17.66 9.52
C SER A 107 -2.16 17.38 9.25
N LYS A 108 -2.79 16.62 10.13
CA LYS A 108 -4.25 16.47 10.20
C LYS A 108 -4.80 17.32 11.34
#